data_AF-A0A101IDF6-F1
#
_entry.id   AF-A0A101IDF6-F1
#
_cell.length_a   1.000
_cell.length_b   1.000
_cell.length_c   1.000
_cell.angle_alpha   90.00
_cell.angle_beta   90.00
_cell.angle_gamma   90.00
#
_symmetry.space_group_name_H-M   'P 1'
#
loop_
_entity.id
_entity.type
_entity.pdbx_description
1 polymer ?
#
loop_
_entity_poly.entity_id
_entity_poly.type
_entity_poly.pdbx_seq_one_letter_code
_entity_poly.pdbx_strand_id
1 'polypeptide(L)'
;MKPFEIYAESVEAAVRIAQQQYDAYEDELDITVLDKGSRGFLGIFGARKAAISCRLKPKFIERKMGLFLKKLLEDFDSEVFFEVTLKGKTIKVVLDGSNISRLIGRHGKTVGAL
;
A
#
# COMPACT_ATOMS: atom_id res chain seq x y z
N MET A 1 6.11 7.65 -3.96
CA MET A 1 7.05 6.86 -3.12
C MET A 1 8.26 6.47 -3.95
N LYS A 2 9.38 6.12 -3.33
CA LYS A 2 10.56 5.66 -4.09
C LYS A 2 10.25 4.33 -4.78
N PRO A 3 10.65 4.13 -6.04
CA PRO A 3 10.52 2.84 -6.70
C PRO A 3 11.47 1.79 -6.07
N PHE A 4 11.12 0.53 -6.21
CA PHE A 4 11.93 -0.64 -5.81
C PHE A 4 11.91 -1.67 -6.95
N GLU A 5 12.95 -2.49 -7.05
CA GLU A 5 13.09 -3.46 -8.13
C GLU A 5 12.85 -4.89 -7.64
N ILE A 6 12.22 -5.71 -8.49
CA ILE A 6 12.01 -7.12 -8.24
C ILE A 6 12.49 -7.93 -9.44
N TYR A 7 13.21 -9.01 -9.15
CA TYR A 7 13.76 -9.93 -10.13
C TYR A 7 13.16 -11.32 -9.96
N ALA A 8 12.61 -11.89 -11.03
CA ALA A 8 11.97 -13.21 -11.00
C ALA A 8 12.13 -13.98 -12.32
N GLU A 9 11.63 -15.20 -12.37
CA GLU A 9 11.67 -16.07 -13.56
C GLU A 9 10.81 -15.55 -14.74
N SER A 10 9.78 -14.76 -14.45
CA SER A 10 8.96 -14.06 -15.44
C SER A 10 8.46 -12.73 -14.88
N VAL A 11 7.93 -11.87 -15.75
CA VAL A 11 7.30 -10.60 -15.34
C VAL A 11 6.13 -10.87 -14.39
N GLU A 12 5.31 -11.87 -14.69
CA GLU A 12 4.15 -12.24 -13.87
C GLU A 12 4.57 -12.73 -12.48
N ALA A 13 5.66 -13.51 -12.40
CA ALA A 13 6.21 -13.93 -11.11
C ALA A 13 6.71 -12.72 -10.31
N ALA A 14 7.39 -11.77 -10.96
CA ALA A 14 7.86 -10.55 -10.29
C ALA A 14 6.70 -9.69 -9.77
N VAL A 15 5.62 -9.55 -10.53
CA VAL A 15 4.41 -8.82 -10.11
C VAL A 15 3.76 -9.49 -8.90
N ARG A 16 3.63 -10.82 -8.91
CA ARG A 16 3.08 -11.57 -7.75
C ARG A 16 3.92 -11.38 -6.49
N ILE A 17 5.25 -11.42 -6.61
CA ILE A 17 6.15 -11.16 -5.47
C ILE A 17 5.92 -9.74 -4.93
N ALA A 18 5.76 -8.74 -5.81
CA ALA A 18 5.48 -7.36 -5.41
C ALA A 18 4.18 -7.25 -4.61
N GLN A 19 3.11 -7.88 -5.10
CA GLN A 19 1.80 -7.89 -4.44
C GLN A 19 1.87 -8.56 -3.07
N GLN A 20 2.52 -9.73 -2.98
CA GLN A 20 2.65 -10.48 -1.72
C GLN A 20 3.49 -9.73 -0.67
N GLN A 21 4.61 -9.13 -1.09
CA GLN A 21 5.53 -8.45 -0.18
C GLN A 21 4.86 -7.26 0.53
N TYR A 22 3.96 -6.55 -0.16
CA TYR A 22 3.30 -5.37 0.39
C TYR A 22 1.83 -5.60 0.77
N ASP A 23 1.29 -6.79 0.50
CA ASP A 23 -0.15 -7.06 0.54
C ASP A 23 -0.92 -5.95 -0.22
N ALA A 24 -0.50 -5.72 -1.47
CA ALA A 24 -0.98 -4.67 -2.35
C ALA A 24 -1.81 -5.27 -3.49
N TYR A 25 -2.87 -4.58 -3.88
CA TYR A 25 -3.66 -4.92 -5.07
C TYR A 25 -2.95 -4.45 -6.35
N GLU A 26 -3.37 -4.99 -7.50
CA GLU A 26 -2.81 -4.65 -8.80
C GLU A 26 -2.92 -3.15 -9.11
N ASP A 27 -4.06 -2.54 -8.82
CA ASP A 27 -4.31 -1.13 -9.06
C ASP A 27 -3.62 -0.19 -8.05
N GLU A 28 -2.99 -0.75 -7.02
CA GLU A 28 -2.20 -0.05 -6.00
C GLU A 28 -0.70 0.00 -6.31
N LEU A 29 -0.28 -0.70 -7.36
CA LEU A 29 1.10 -0.71 -7.83
C LEU A 29 1.20 0.02 -9.17
N ASP A 30 2.28 0.79 -9.30
CA ASP A 30 2.75 1.33 -10.57
C ASP A 30 3.94 0.49 -11.00
N ILE A 31 3.81 -0.23 -12.12
CA ILE A 31 4.73 -1.29 -12.54
C ILE A 31 5.31 -0.93 -13.89
N THR A 32 6.64 -0.88 -13.96
CA THR A 32 7.41 -0.73 -15.19
C THR A 32 8.23 -1.99 -15.42
N VAL A 33 8.05 -2.64 -16.56
CA VAL A 33 8.92 -3.76 -16.96
C VAL A 33 10.26 -3.19 -17.40
N LEU A 34 11.30 -3.45 -16.60
CA LEU A 34 12.68 -3.10 -16.95
C LEU A 34 13.24 -4.13 -17.94
N ASP A 35 12.89 -5.40 -17.71
CA ASP A 35 13.35 -6.49 -18.53
C ASP A 35 12.41 -7.70 -18.47
N LYS A 36 12.09 -8.30 -19.63
CA LYS A 36 11.23 -9.49 -19.71
C LYS A 36 11.95 -10.79 -19.33
N GLY A 37 13.27 -10.78 -19.20
CA GLY A 37 14.06 -11.99 -19.03
C GLY A 37 14.19 -12.80 -20.33
N SER A 38 14.95 -13.89 -20.26
CA SER A 38 15.14 -14.83 -21.37
C SER A 38 15.24 -16.25 -20.82
N ARG A 39 14.68 -17.22 -21.55
CA ARG A 39 14.76 -18.65 -21.14
C ARG A 39 16.08 -19.33 -21.54
N GLY A 40 16.98 -18.63 -22.23
CA GLY A 40 18.20 -19.24 -22.80
C GLY A 40 17.90 -20.23 -23.92
N PHE A 41 18.94 -20.72 -24.62
CA PHE A 41 18.80 -21.78 -25.62
C PHE A 41 19.01 -23.15 -24.95
N LEU A 42 18.08 -24.09 -25.16
CA LEU A 42 18.09 -25.46 -24.58
C LEU A 42 18.20 -25.56 -23.05
N GLY A 43 17.91 -24.48 -22.30
CA GLY A 43 17.89 -24.51 -20.83
C GLY A 43 19.27 -24.53 -20.15
N ILE A 44 20.37 -24.38 -20.91
CA ILE A 44 21.74 -24.57 -20.40
C ILE A 44 22.57 -23.28 -20.43
N PHE A 45 22.27 -22.35 -21.34
CA PHE A 45 23.03 -21.09 -21.48
C PHE A 45 22.12 -19.90 -21.80
N GLY A 46 22.41 -18.76 -21.15
CA GLY A 46 21.80 -17.46 -21.47
C GLY A 46 20.43 -17.18 -20.83
N ALA A 47 20.05 -17.92 -19.78
CA ALA A 47 18.85 -17.63 -19.02
C ALA A 47 19.07 -16.38 -18.15
N ARG A 48 18.13 -15.43 -18.20
CA ARG A 48 18.18 -14.21 -17.40
C ARG A 48 16.82 -13.93 -16.79
N LYS A 49 16.82 -13.53 -15.52
CA LYS A 49 15.61 -13.15 -14.79
C LYS A 49 14.94 -11.94 -15.44
N ALA A 50 13.61 -11.94 -15.40
CA ALA A 50 12.82 -10.74 -15.62
C ALA A 50 13.06 -9.74 -14.47
N ALA A 51 12.97 -8.46 -14.78
CA ALA A 51 13.14 -7.36 -13.83
C ALA A 51 11.99 -6.36 -14.01
N ILE A 52 11.38 -5.95 -12.89
CA ILE A 52 10.38 -4.88 -12.88
C ILE A 52 10.78 -3.81 -11.86
N SER A 53 10.41 -2.57 -12.14
CA SER A 53 10.41 -1.48 -11.18
C SER A 53 8.97 -1.27 -10.70
N CYS A 54 8.77 -1.31 -9.41
CA CYS A 54 7.48 -1.13 -8.76
C CYS A 54 7.49 0.13 -7.91
N ARG A 55 6.35 0.80 -7.82
CA ARG A 55 6.11 1.90 -6.88
C ARG A 55 4.71 1.76 -6.31
N LEU A 56 4.59 1.91 -4.99
CA LEU A 56 3.28 1.98 -4.33
C LEU A 56 2.59 3.30 -4.70
N LYS A 57 1.35 3.19 -5.17
CA LYS A 57 0.46 4.32 -5.46
C LYS A 57 -0.12 4.89 -4.16
N PRO A 58 -0.57 6.16 -4.16
CA PRO A 58 -1.27 6.75 -3.01
C PRO A 58 -2.41 5.89 -2.45
N LYS A 59 -3.18 5.26 -3.35
CA LYS A 59 -4.28 4.35 -3.03
C LYS A 59 -3.91 3.24 -2.03
N PHE A 60 -2.69 2.70 -2.15
CA PHE A 60 -2.19 1.69 -1.20
C PHE A 60 -2.16 2.22 0.23
N ILE A 61 -1.57 3.41 0.42
CA ILE A 61 -1.41 4.03 1.75
C ILE A 61 -2.76 4.43 2.30
N GLU A 62 -3.63 5.01 1.46
CA GLU A 62 -4.99 5.40 1.82
C GLU A 62 -5.79 4.19 2.30
N ARG A 63 -5.75 3.06 1.58
CA ARG A 63 -6.41 1.82 2.00
C ARG A 63 -5.83 1.27 3.29
N LYS A 64 -4.50 1.12 3.39
CA LYS A 64 -3.85 0.53 4.58
C LYS A 64 -4.13 1.35 5.83
N MET A 65 -4.06 2.68 5.72
CA MET A 65 -4.41 3.58 6.80
C MET A 65 -5.91 3.51 7.13
N GLY A 66 -6.78 3.45 6.13
CA GLY A 66 -8.21 3.27 6.35
C GLY A 66 -8.56 1.96 7.08
N LEU A 67 -7.90 0.85 6.73
CA LEU A 67 -8.06 -0.42 7.44
C LEU A 67 -7.57 -0.35 8.89
N PHE A 68 -6.45 0.34 9.14
CA PHE A 68 -5.94 0.57 10.48
C PHE A 68 -6.92 1.39 11.32
N LEU A 69 -7.38 2.54 10.80
CA LEU A 69 -8.36 3.40 11.46
C LEU A 69 -9.68 2.67 11.70
N LYS A 70 -10.17 1.91 10.72
CA LYS A 70 -11.38 1.09 10.88
C LYS A 70 -11.25 0.19 12.09
N LYS A 71 -10.19 -0.61 12.14
CA LYS A 71 -9.98 -1.59 13.23
C LYS A 71 -9.83 -0.91 14.59
N LEU A 72 -9.17 0.25 14.63
CA LEU A 72 -8.97 0.99 15.87
C LEU A 72 -10.28 1.61 16.37
N LEU A 73 -11.05 2.20 15.47
CA LEU A 73 -12.28 2.93 15.81
C LEU A 73 -13.51 2.04 15.97
N GLU A 74 -13.47 0.80 15.45
CA GLU A 74 -14.55 -0.19 15.58
C GLU A 74 -14.94 -0.45 17.04
N ASP A 75 -13.96 -0.40 17.96
CA ASP A 75 -14.19 -0.55 19.41
C ASP A 75 -14.71 0.74 20.09
N PHE A 76 -14.56 1.90 19.44
CA PHE A 76 -14.95 3.19 20.01
C PHE A 76 -16.40 3.57 19.68
N ASP A 77 -16.78 3.45 18.42
CA ASP A 77 -18.13 3.73 17.92
C ASP A 77 -18.30 3.19 16.49
N SER A 78 -19.36 2.43 16.26
CA SER A 78 -19.68 1.84 14.96
C SER A 78 -20.07 2.87 13.89
N GLU A 79 -20.38 4.11 14.27
CA GLU A 79 -20.85 5.17 13.36
C GLU A 79 -19.78 6.24 13.04
N VAL A 80 -18.48 5.90 13.14
CA VAL A 80 -17.41 6.82 12.70
C VAL A 80 -17.12 6.63 11.22
N PHE A 81 -17.34 7.69 10.44
CA PHE A 81 -16.96 7.79 9.05
C PHE A 81 -15.59 8.45 8.94
N PHE A 82 -14.77 8.00 7.99
CA PHE A 82 -13.50 8.63 7.74
C PHE A 82 -13.11 8.62 6.27
N GLU A 83 -12.36 9.65 5.89
CA GLU A 83 -11.74 9.78 4.58
C GLU A 83 -10.22 9.93 4.77
N VAL A 84 -9.45 9.12 4.05
CA VAL A 84 -7.99 9.19 4.06
C VAL A 84 -7.51 9.64 2.69
N THR A 85 -6.66 10.67 2.66
CA THR A 85 -6.02 11.16 1.44
C THR A 85 -4.52 11.34 1.66
N LEU A 86 -3.70 10.83 0.74
CA LEU A 86 -2.27 11.11 0.72
C LEU A 86 -1.96 12.31 -0.18
N LYS A 87 -1.43 13.39 0.39
CA LYS A 87 -0.93 14.56 -0.34
C LYS A 87 0.57 14.71 -0.15
N GLY A 88 1.34 14.29 -1.16
CA GLY A 88 2.79 14.31 -1.12
C GLY A 88 3.34 13.36 -0.04
N LYS A 89 3.80 13.91 1.08
CA LYS A 89 4.27 13.15 2.26
C LYS A 89 3.32 13.26 3.46
N THR A 90 2.21 13.97 3.31
CA THR A 90 1.23 14.20 4.38
C THR A 90 0.02 13.33 4.16
N ILE A 91 -0.36 12.56 5.18
CA ILE A 91 -1.64 11.85 5.21
C ILE A 91 -2.64 12.79 5.88
N LYS A 92 -3.71 13.11 5.17
CA LYS A 92 -4.86 13.81 5.74
C LYS A 92 -5.92 12.78 6.06
N VAL A 93 -6.41 12.81 7.29
CA VAL A 93 -7.56 12.02 7.73
C VAL A 93 -8.66 13.01 8.12
N VAL A 94 -9.84 12.85 7.53
CA VAL A 94 -11.06 13.53 7.96
C VAL A 94 -11.90 12.50 8.67
N LEU A 95 -12.30 12.79 9.91
CA LEU A 95 -13.18 11.94 10.71
C LEU A 95 -14.50 12.68 10.92
N ASP A 96 -15.62 11.97 10.77
CA ASP A 96 -16.97 12.46 11.01
C ASP A 96 -17.76 11.40 11.81
N GLY A 97 -18.68 11.82 12.66
CA GLY A 97 -19.47 10.93 13.49
C GLY A 97 -20.09 11.61 14.70
N SER A 98 -21.15 10.99 15.23
CA SER A 98 -21.95 11.50 16.35
C SER A 98 -21.14 11.61 17.66
N ASN A 99 -20.16 10.72 17.89
CA ASN A 99 -19.32 10.71 19.10
C ASN A 99 -17.86 11.15 18.86
N ILE A 100 -17.57 11.88 17.78
CA ILE A 100 -16.19 12.31 17.45
C ILE A 100 -15.52 13.11 18.59
N SER A 101 -16.32 13.79 19.42
CA SER A 101 -15.85 14.55 20.59
C SER A 101 -15.10 13.69 21.62
N ARG A 102 -15.44 12.40 21.74
CA ARG A 102 -14.74 11.46 22.62
C ARG A 102 -13.35 11.11 22.11
N LEU A 103 -13.20 11.01 20.78
CA LEU A 103 -11.91 10.73 20.12
C LEU A 103 -10.93 11.88 20.25
N ILE A 104 -11.40 13.13 20.34
CA ILE A 104 -10.54 14.29 20.63
C ILE A 104 -9.94 14.15 22.04
N GLY A 105 -10.75 13.73 23.02
CA GLY A 105 -10.34 13.63 24.42
C GLY A 105 -10.04 15.00 25.05
N ARG A 106 -9.68 15.01 26.34
CA ARG A 106 -9.37 16.27 27.04
C ARG A 106 -8.10 16.91 26.46
N HIS A 107 -8.23 18.12 25.92
CA HIS A 107 -7.15 18.86 25.24
C HIS A 107 -6.50 18.13 24.05
N GLY A 108 -7.23 17.26 23.34
CA GLY A 108 -6.69 16.59 22.13
C GLY A 108 -5.81 15.38 22.42
N LYS A 109 -5.68 14.94 23.68
CA LYS A 109 -4.76 13.85 24.08
C LYS A 109 -5.06 12.53 23.40
N THR A 110 -6.32 12.22 23.13
CA THR A 110 -6.71 10.95 22.51
C THR A 110 -6.37 10.95 21.01
N VAL A 111 -6.61 12.06 20.30
CA VAL A 111 -6.12 12.25 18.92
C VAL A 111 -4.59 12.20 18.84
N GLY A 112 -3.89 12.74 19.84
CA GLY A 112 -2.42 12.70 19.86
C GLY A 112 -1.83 11.30 20.10
N ALA A 113 -2.61 10.36 20.63
CA ALA A 113 -2.19 8.98 20.88
C ALA A 113 -2.57 8.01 19.75
N LEU A 114 -3.49 8.41 18.87
CA LEU A 114 -3.86 7.74 17.63
C LEU A 114 -2.74 7.87 16.58
#